data_AF-A0A650G2R8-F1
#
_entry.id   AF-A0A650G2R8-F1
#
_cell.length_a   1.000
_cell.length_b   1.000
_cell.length_c   1.000
_cell.angle_alpha   90.00
_cell.angle_beta   90.00
_cell.angle_gamma   90.00
#
_symmetry.space_group_name_H-M   'P 1'
#
loop_
_entity.id
_entity.type
_entity.pdbx_description
1 polymer ?
#
loop_
_entity_poly.entity_id
_entity_poly.type
_entity_poly.pdbx_seq_one_letter_code
_entity_poly.pdbx_strand_id
1 'polypeptide(L)' 'MITALVALLVLLSLALVVTVPVALATPGEWEESRSKFFTGFQAWVSLVILIAAADGIATSTSSM' A
#
# COMPACT_ATOMS: atom_id res chain seq x y z
N MET A 1 -4.06 5.85 15.98
CA MET A 1 -3.81 4.56 15.29
C MET A 1 -3.99 4.69 13.78
N ILE A 2 -5.16 5.13 13.29
CA ILE A 2 -5.43 5.30 11.84
C ILE A 2 -4.41 6.23 11.17
N THR A 3 -4.02 7.34 11.81
CA THR A 3 -2.99 8.26 11.30
C THR A 3 -1.65 7.58 11.00
N ALA A 4 -1.22 6.62 11.83
CA ALA A 4 0.02 5.88 11.61
C ALA A 4 -0.10 4.89 10.43
N LEU A 5 -1.26 4.22 10.29
CA LEU A 5 -1.53 3.34 9.15
C LEU A 5 -1.56 4.13 7.83
N VAL A 6 -2.18 5.31 7.84
CA VAL A 6 -2.22 6.21 6.68
C VAL A 6 -0.82 6.73 6.35
N ALA A 7 -0.02 7.12 7.35
CA ALA A 7 1.36 7.52 7.13
C ALA A 7 2.19 6.40 6.46
N LEU A 8 2.03 5.15 6.93
CA LEU A 8 2.66 3.99 6.31
C LEU A 8 2.17 3.77 4.87
N LEU A 9 0.87 3.92 4.61
CA LEU A 9 0.29 3.80 3.27
C LEU A 9 0.86 4.83 2.31
N VAL A 10 1.03 6.08 2.77
CA VAL A 10 1.63 7.15 1.97
C VAL A 10 3.07 6.82 1.62
N LEU A 11 3.89 6.43 2.60
CA LEU A 11 5.30 6.08 2.35
C LEU A 11 5.44 4.90 1.39
N LEU A 12 4.65 3.84 1.58
CA LEU A 12 4.62 2.69 0.68
C LEU A 12 4.17 3.11 -0.74
N SER A 13 3.15 3.96 -0.83
CA SER A 13 2.65 4.46 -2.13
C SER A 13 3.71 5.28 -2.86
N LEU A 14 4.45 6.15 -2.15
CA LEU A 14 5.54 6.92 -2.74
C LEU A 14 6.65 6.01 -3.28
N ALA A 15 7.02 4.98 -2.52
CA ALA A 15 7.99 3.99 -2.98
C ALA A 15 7.50 3.27 -4.25
N LEU A 16 6.25 2.81 -4.29
CA LEU A 16 5.66 2.14 -5.45
C LEU A 16 5.55 3.08 -6.67
N VAL A 17 5.11 4.32 -6.47
CA VAL A 17 4.97 5.32 -7.55
C VAL A 17 6.31 5.61 -8.22
N VAL A 18 7.42 5.57 -7.49
CA VAL A 18 8.76 5.75 -8.06
C VAL A 18 9.29 4.45 -8.66
N THR A 19 9.24 3.34 -7.92
CA THR A 19 9.94 2.10 -8.29
C THR A 19 9.25 1.32 -9.41
N VAL A 20 7.92 1.34 -9.48
CA VAL A 20 7.16 0.63 -10.53
C VAL A 20 7.48 1.15 -11.93
N PRO A 21 7.37 2.46 -12.26
CA PRO A 21 7.69 2.94 -13.59
C PRO A 21 9.16 2.75 -13.96
N VAL A 22 10.08 2.84 -12.98
CA VAL A 22 11.51 2.57 -13.21
C VAL A 22 11.73 1.12 -13.63
N ALA A 23 11.13 0.16 -12.93
CA ALA A 23 11.24 -1.26 -13.27
C ALA A 23 10.57 -1.61 -14.60
N LEU A 24 9.47 -0.94 -14.95
CA LEU A 24 8.78 -1.12 -16.23
C LEU A 24 9.57 -0.49 -17.40
N ALA A 25 10.30 0.59 -17.17
CA ALA A 25 11.08 1.28 -18.20
C ALA A 25 12.47 0.66 -18.41
N THR A 26 13.00 -0.05 -17.42
CA THR A 26 14.34 -0.67 -17.48
C THR A 26 14.24 -2.09 -18.06
N PRO A 27 14.90 -2.39 -19.20
CA PRO A 27 14.80 -3.71 -19.84
C PRO A 27 15.24 -4.84 -18.91
N GLY A 28 14.38 -5.85 -18.73
CA GLY A 28 14.65 -7.06 -17.93
C GLY A 28 14.45 -6.91 -16.42
N GLU A 29 14.40 -5.69 -15.88
CA GLU A 29 14.19 -5.45 -14.44
C GLU A 29 12.80 -5.90 -13.99
N TRP A 30 11.78 -5.71 -14.81
CA TRP A 30 10.43 -6.14 -14.47
C TRP A 30 10.37 -7.66 -14.24
N GLU A 31 10.88 -8.45 -15.17
CA GLU A 31 10.87 -9.91 -15.09
C GLU A 31 11.62 -10.42 -13.86
N GLU A 32 12.76 -9.81 -13.52
CA GLU A 32 13.57 -10.17 -12.36
C GLU A 32 12.87 -9.82 -11.03
N SER A 33 12.26 -8.64 -10.95
CA SER A 33 11.74 -8.08 -9.69
C SER A 33 10.23 -8.25 -9.50
N ARG A 34 9.51 -8.81 -10.49
CA ARG A 34 8.04 -8.94 -10.51
C ARG A 34 7.47 -9.47 -9.19
N SER A 35 8.05 -10.52 -8.63
CA SER A 35 7.57 -11.12 -7.37
C SER A 35 7.62 -10.15 -6.19
N LYS A 36 8.66 -9.30 -6.11
CA LYS A 36 8.79 -8.26 -5.08
C LYS A 36 7.70 -7.20 -5.24
N PHE A 37 7.43 -6.77 -6.47
CA PHE A 37 6.34 -5.82 -6.75
C PHE A 37 4.97 -6.39 -6.41
N PHE A 38 4.68 -7.65 -6.76
CA PHE A 38 3.43 -8.32 -6.39
C PHE A 38 3.24 -8.38 -4.87
N THR A 39 4.30 -8.68 -4.12
CA THR A 39 4.28 -8.62 -2.66
C THR A 39 4.00 -7.20 -2.15
N GLY A 40 4.64 -6.19 -2.76
CA GLY A 40 4.39 -4.78 -2.46
C GLY A 40 2.94 -4.35 -2.72
N PHE A 41 2.35 -4.79 -3.84
CA PHE A 41 0.95 -4.54 -4.17
C PHE A 41 0.00 -5.22 -3.19
N GLN A 42 0.27 -6.48 -2.83
CA GLN A 42 -0.53 -7.20 -1.84
C GLN A 42 -0.49 -6.49 -0.49
N ALA A 43 0.69 -6.03 -0.04
CA ALA A 43 0.83 -5.27 1.19
C ALA A 43 0.06 -3.93 1.12
N TRP A 44 0.14 -3.23 -0.01
CA TRP A 44 -0.57 -1.97 -0.25
C TRP A 44 -2.09 -2.15 -0.18
N VAL A 45 -2.66 -3.13 -0.91
CA VAL A 45 -4.10 -3.43 -0.88
C VAL A 45 -4.54 -3.85 0.53
N SER A 46 -3.76 -4.70 1.19
CA SER A 46 -4.05 -5.15 2.55
C SER A 46 -4.13 -3.97 3.52
N LEU A 47 -3.22 -3.00 3.38
CA LEU A 47 -3.20 -1.80 4.22
C LEU A 47 -4.43 -0.90 3.97
N VAL A 48 -4.88 -0.76 2.73
CA VAL A 48 -6.13 -0.06 2.39
C VAL A 48 -7.34 -0.71 3.07
N ILE A 49 -7.45 -2.04 3.00
CA ILE A 49 -8.55 -2.79 3.62
C ILE A 49 -8.51 -2.63 5.15
N LEU A 50 -7.32 -2.73 5.76
CA LEU A 50 -7.15 -2.55 7.20
C LEU A 50 -7.54 -1.16 7.67
N ILE A 51 -7.18 -0.11 6.92
CA ILE A 51 -7.57 1.28 7.22
C ILE A 51 -9.09 1.42 7.12
N ALA A 52 -9.72 0.91 6.07
CA ALA A 52 -11.16 0.96 5.90
C ALA A 52 -11.91 0.26 7.04
N ALA A 53 -11.44 -0.92 7.46
CA ALA A 53 -12.01 -1.64 8.60
C ALA A 53 -11.83 -0.86 9.91
N ALA A 54 -10.64 -0.31 10.17
CA ALA A 54 -10.36 0.47 11.37
C ALA A 54 -11.22 1.74 11.45
N ASP A 55 -11.41 2.42 10.33
CA ASP A 55 -12.26 3.62 10.22
C ASP A 55 -13.74 3.31 10.43
N GLY A 56 -14.24 2.23 9.82
CA GLY A 56 -15.62 1.77 10.01
C GLY A 56 -15.94 1.40 11.47
N ILE A 57 -15.01 0.72 12.16
CA ILE A 57 -15.17 0.38 13.58
C ILE A 57 -15.12 1.64 14.46
N ALA A 58 -14.19 2.56 14.21
CA ALA A 58 -14.09 3.81 14.96
C ALA A 58 -15.34 4.68 14.81
N THR A 59 -15.87 4.77 13.59
CA THR A 59 -17.08 5.55 13.31
C THR A 59 -18.31 4.96 14.01
N SER A 60 -18.52 3.65 13.92
CA SER A 60 -19.67 2.98 14.54
C SER A 60 -19.70 3.11 16.07
N THR A 61 -18.55 2.99 16.73
CA THR A 61 -18.45 3.16 18.19
C THR A 61 -18.65 4.61 18.65
N SER A 62 -18.34 5.60 17.82
CA SER A 62 -18.57 7.02 18.14
C SER A 62 -20.03 7.47 17.99
N SER A 63 -20.85 6.68 17.28
CA SER A 63 -22.26 6.97 17.01
C SER A 63 -23.24 6.34 18.01
N MET A 64 -22.75 5.61 19.02
CA MET A 64 -23.52 5.00 20.12
C MET A 64 -23.37 5.80 21.41
#